data_AF-A0A5J4KS29-F1
#
_entry.id   AF-A0A5J4KS29-F1
#
_cell.length_a   1.000
_cell.length_b   1.000
_cell.length_c   1.000
_cell.angle_alpha   90.00
_cell.angle_beta   90.00
_cell.angle_gamma   90.00
#
_symmetry.space_group_name_H-M   'P 1'
#
loop_
_entity.id
_entity.type
_entity.pdbx_description
1 polymer ?
#
loop_
_entity_poly.entity_id
_entity_poly.type
_entity_poly.pdbx_seq_one_letter_code
_entity_poly.pdbx_strand_id
1 'polypeptide(L)'
;MITHMPLHTARNTDFTYAGLHITMNETWQKFLFNGCTIPLTPTEYRLCVAFFQQYLSENKKPIMHHDTWIMLSYINTTKLQMRIGLASKQLLRKHISNTNGKLAPFALQIKTFEQGYILLINTPQES
;
A
#
# COMPACT_ATOMS: atom_id res chain seq x y z
N MET A 1 -6.86 -39.38 19.83
CA MET A 1 -6.00 -38.21 20.09
C MET A 1 -6.11 -37.30 18.89
N ILE A 2 -6.90 -36.23 18.97
CA ILE A 2 -7.02 -35.24 17.90
C ILE A 2 -5.96 -34.19 18.18
N THR A 3 -4.90 -34.16 17.37
CA THR A 3 -3.94 -33.05 17.33
C THR A 3 -4.69 -31.82 16.82
N HIS A 4 -5.10 -30.94 17.73
CA HIS A 4 -5.49 -29.58 17.39
C HIS A 4 -4.28 -28.90 16.73
N MET A 5 -4.27 -28.83 15.40
CA MET A 5 -3.45 -27.86 14.70
C MET A 5 -3.90 -26.47 15.19
N PRO A 6 -2.98 -25.59 15.61
CA PRO A 6 -3.35 -24.21 15.90
C PRO A 6 -3.94 -23.63 14.63
N LEU A 7 -5.18 -23.09 14.71
CA LEU A 7 -5.68 -22.20 13.67
C LEU A 7 -4.61 -21.12 13.51
N HIS A 8 -3.91 -21.10 12.37
CA HIS A 8 -3.05 -20.00 12.00
C HIS A 8 -3.92 -18.75 11.95
N THR A 9 -3.93 -17.96 13.02
CA THR A 9 -4.61 -16.67 13.06
C THR A 9 -4.02 -15.84 11.94
N ALA A 10 -4.83 -15.51 10.94
CA ALA A 10 -4.37 -14.71 9.81
C ALA A 10 -3.81 -13.39 10.33
N ARG A 11 -2.58 -13.04 9.93
CA ARG A 11 -1.99 -11.75 10.28
C ARG A 11 -2.59 -10.69 9.36
N ASN A 12 -3.63 -10.05 9.86
CA ASN A 12 -4.27 -8.91 9.22
C ASN A 12 -3.72 -7.63 9.82
N THR A 13 -3.37 -6.68 8.96
CA THR A 13 -3.17 -5.29 9.34
C THR A 13 -4.24 -4.46 8.67
N ASP A 14 -5.10 -3.86 9.48
CA ASP A 14 -6.18 -3.00 9.01
C ASP A 14 -5.79 -1.52 9.13
N PHE A 15 -6.15 -0.75 8.10
CA PHE A 15 -5.97 0.68 8.01
C PHE A 15 -7.33 1.31 7.70
N THR A 16 -7.71 2.33 8.46
CA THR A 16 -8.94 3.08 8.21
C THR A 16 -8.64 4.56 8.21
N TYR A 17 -9.09 5.25 7.17
CA TYR A 17 -8.87 6.68 7.02
C TYR A 17 -9.91 7.30 6.08
N ALA A 18 -10.60 8.36 6.52
CA ALA A 18 -11.59 9.09 5.74
C ALA A 18 -12.61 8.18 5.02
N GLY A 19 -13.17 7.19 5.73
CA GLY A 19 -14.13 6.22 5.16
C GLY A 19 -13.53 5.13 4.28
N LEU A 20 -12.22 5.15 4.04
CA LEU A 20 -11.50 4.10 3.33
C LEU A 20 -11.01 3.04 4.31
N HIS A 21 -11.23 1.77 3.96
CA HIS A 21 -10.80 0.62 4.73
C HIS A 21 -9.85 -0.24 3.91
N ILE A 22 -8.63 -0.45 4.40
CA ILE A 22 -7.62 -1.26 3.74
C ILE A 22 -7.23 -2.40 4.67
N THR A 23 -7.28 -3.63 4.15
CA THR A 23 -6.81 -4.81 4.88
C THR A 23 -5.63 -5.41 4.13
N MET A 24 -4.51 -5.54 4.81
CA MET A 24 -3.34 -6.28 4.35
C MET A 24 -3.32 -7.62 5.06
N ASN A 25 -3.57 -8.70 4.33
CA ASN A 25 -3.48 -10.06 4.85
C ASN A 25 -2.15 -10.68 4.46
N GLU A 26 -1.23 -10.78 5.42
CA GLU A 26 0.12 -11.29 5.16
C GLU A 26 0.13 -12.79 4.85
N THR A 27 -0.78 -13.55 5.46
CA THR A 27 -0.87 -15.00 5.29
C THR A 27 -1.18 -15.42 3.86
N TRP A 28 -2.08 -14.68 3.19
CA TRP A 28 -2.53 -14.98 1.83
C TRP A 28 -2.05 -13.96 0.80
N GLN A 29 -1.24 -12.97 1.21
CA GLN A 29 -0.79 -11.85 0.38
C GLN A 29 -1.95 -11.13 -0.33
N LYS A 30 -3.07 -10.96 0.39
CA LYS A 30 -4.25 -10.27 -0.14
C LYS A 30 -4.27 -8.83 0.32
N PHE A 31 -4.50 -7.94 -0.63
CA PHE A 31 -4.70 -6.52 -0.39
C PHE A 31 -6.15 -6.19 -0.70
N LEU A 32 -6.91 -5.79 0.32
CA LEU A 32 -8.32 -5.46 0.18
C LEU A 32 -8.51 -3.96 0.37
N PHE A 33 -9.36 -3.36 -0.45
CA PHE A 33 -9.79 -1.97 -0.36
C PHE A 33 -11.31 -1.94 -0.31
N ASN A 34 -11.88 -1.44 0.78
CA ASN A 34 -13.32 -1.46 1.08
C ASN A 34 -13.93 -2.87 0.89
N GLY A 35 -13.21 -3.90 1.31
CA GLY A 35 -13.61 -5.30 1.17
C GLY A 35 -13.36 -5.92 -0.23
N CYS A 36 -13.03 -5.11 -1.23
CA CYS A 36 -12.71 -5.59 -2.58
C CYS A 36 -11.24 -6.00 -2.68
N THR A 37 -10.96 -7.21 -3.18
CA THR A 37 -9.58 -7.67 -3.38
C THR A 37 -8.96 -7.00 -4.61
N ILE A 38 -7.80 -6.37 -4.44
CA ILE A 38 -7.00 -5.85 -5.55
C ILE A 38 -6.07 -6.97 -6.05
N PRO A 39 -6.09 -7.34 -7.35
CA PRO A 39 -5.33 -8.47 -7.87
C PRO A 39 -3.85 -8.10 -8.07
N LEU A 40 -3.08 -8.05 -6.98
CA LEU A 40 -1.66 -7.73 -6.98
C LEU A 40 -0.78 -8.98 -7.17
N THR A 41 0.30 -8.85 -7.93
CA THR A 41 1.40 -9.83 -7.91
C THR A 41 2.16 -9.73 -6.58
N PRO A 42 2.98 -10.73 -6.19
CA PRO A 42 3.72 -10.67 -4.93
C PRO A 42 4.59 -9.42 -4.75
N THR A 43 5.19 -8.93 -5.83
CA THR A 43 6.01 -7.70 -5.80
C THR A 43 5.16 -6.44 -5.63
N GLU A 44 4.01 -6.38 -6.29
CA GLU A 44 3.08 -5.25 -6.16
C GLU A 44 2.42 -5.24 -4.77
N TYR A 45 2.12 -6.42 -4.20
CA TYR A 45 1.68 -6.55 -2.81
C TYR A 45 2.72 -5.98 -1.85
N ARG A 46 4.00 -6.41 -1.96
CA ARG A 46 5.09 -5.86 -1.14
C ARG A 46 5.25 -4.35 -1.29
N LEU A 47 5.05 -3.83 -2.50
CA LEU A 47 5.09 -2.40 -2.78
C LEU A 47 3.99 -1.66 -2.01
N CYS A 48 2.73 -2.09 -2.09
CA CYS A 48 1.62 -1.49 -1.35
C CYS A 48 1.85 -1.57 0.16
N VAL A 49 2.18 -2.76 0.68
CA VAL A 49 2.45 -2.98 2.10
C VAL A 49 3.57 -2.07 2.62
N ALA A 50 4.64 -1.85 1.84
CA ALA A 50 5.74 -1.00 2.26
C ALA A 50 5.31 0.45 2.56
N PHE A 51 4.38 1.02 1.79
CA PHE A 51 3.84 2.36 2.01
C PHE A 51 2.94 2.42 3.25
N PHE A 52 2.00 1.47 3.40
CA PHE A 52 1.13 1.45 4.58
C PHE A 52 1.89 1.17 5.87
N GLN A 53 2.86 0.27 5.85
CA GLN A 53 3.74 0.05 7.00
C GLN A 53 4.56 1.30 7.34
N GLN A 54 5.05 2.06 6.34
CA GLN A 54 5.72 3.34 6.58
C GLN A 54 4.78 4.32 7.29
N TYR A 55 3.56 4.50 6.77
CA TYR A 55 2.55 5.36 7.37
C TYR A 55 2.20 4.96 8.82
N LEU A 56 1.99 3.66 9.05
CA LEU A 56 1.68 3.13 10.38
C LEU A 56 2.84 3.36 11.36
N SER A 57 4.09 3.30 10.89
CA SER A 57 5.28 3.57 11.71
C SER A 57 5.49 5.07 12.01
N GLU A 58 4.96 5.97 11.19
CA GLU A 58 5.09 7.43 11.32
C GLU A 58 3.92 8.07 12.08
N ASN A 59 3.36 7.36 13.07
CA ASN A 59 2.23 7.80 13.89
C ASN A 59 0.94 8.10 13.12
N LYS A 60 0.75 7.53 11.91
CA LYS A 60 -0.50 7.64 11.14
C LYS A 60 -0.91 9.08 10.81
N LYS A 61 0.08 9.96 10.60
CA LYS A 61 -0.20 11.34 10.16
C LYS A 61 0.03 11.44 8.64
N PRO A 62 -0.98 11.89 7.87
CA PRO A 62 -0.75 12.25 6.47
C PRO A 62 0.36 13.29 6.38
N ILE A 63 1.19 13.18 5.34
CA ILE A 63 2.25 14.14 5.04
C ILE A 63 1.64 15.49 4.67
N MET A 64 0.58 15.47 3.86
CA MET A 64 -0.06 16.68 3.35
C MET A 64 -1.48 16.40 2.86
N HIS A 65 -2.35 17.39 2.99
CA HIS A 65 -3.65 17.46 2.34
C HIS A 65 -3.59 18.57 1.28
N HIS A 66 -4.00 18.27 0.06
CA HIS A 66 -4.13 19.27 -1.01
C HIS A 66 -5.38 19.01 -1.82
N ASP A 67 -6.40 19.84 -1.61
CA ASP A 67 -7.73 19.79 -2.25
C ASP A 67 -8.40 18.40 -2.22
N THR A 68 -8.06 17.57 -3.21
CA THR A 68 -8.62 16.23 -3.46
C THR A 68 -7.64 15.11 -3.13
N TRP A 69 -6.37 15.43 -2.87
CA TRP A 69 -5.31 14.45 -2.66
C TRP A 69 -4.75 14.49 -1.26
N ILE A 70 -4.60 13.30 -0.69
CA ILE A 70 -4.01 13.08 0.62
C ILE A 70 -2.72 12.30 0.41
N MET A 71 -1.61 12.91 0.78
CA MET A 71 -0.30 12.28 0.75
C MET A 71 -0.14 11.46 2.02
N LEU A 72 -0.24 10.13 1.90
CA LEU A 72 -0.15 9.25 3.07
C LEU A 72 1.29 9.05 3.52
N SER A 73 2.17 8.65 2.61
CA SER A 73 3.53 8.23 2.99
C SER A 73 4.52 8.49 1.87
N TYR A 74 5.77 8.71 2.28
CA TYR A 74 6.90 8.93 1.39
C TYR A 74 7.96 7.87 1.68
N ILE A 75 8.53 7.28 0.63
CA ILE A 75 9.65 6.35 0.74
C ILE A 75 10.69 6.73 -0.31
N ASN A 76 11.91 7.01 0.15
CA ASN A 76 13.08 7.20 -0.71
C ASN A 76 13.29 5.96 -1.61
N THR A 77 13.72 6.18 -2.86
CA THR A 77 13.90 5.11 -3.85
C THR A 77 14.74 3.94 -3.32
N THR A 78 15.91 4.21 -2.73
CA THR A 78 16.82 3.16 -2.24
C THR A 78 16.17 2.35 -1.12
N LYS A 79 15.48 3.03 -0.19
CA LYS A 79 14.74 2.38 0.90
C LYS A 79 13.61 1.51 0.36
N LEU A 80 12.88 1.99 -0.65
CA LEU A 80 11.80 1.23 -1.29
C LEU A 80 12.33 -0.02 -2.00
N GLN A 81 13.42 0.11 -2.76
CA GLN A 81 14.10 -0.99 -3.43
C GLN A 81 14.52 -2.09 -2.46
N MET A 82 15.14 -1.72 -1.33
CA MET A 82 15.52 -2.68 -0.29
C MET A 82 14.31 -3.39 0.32
N ARG A 83 13.24 -2.66 0.64
CA ARG A 83 12.03 -3.23 1.27
C ARG A 83 11.30 -4.24 0.40
N ILE A 84 11.24 -4.00 -0.91
CA ILE A 84 10.49 -4.87 -1.83
C ILE A 84 11.37 -5.94 -2.50
N GLY A 85 12.69 -5.89 -2.27
CA GLY A 85 13.69 -6.81 -2.83
C GLY A 85 13.98 -6.56 -4.31
N LEU A 86 14.02 -5.31 -4.77
CA LEU A 86 14.26 -4.95 -6.17
C LEU A 86 15.48 -4.04 -6.36
N ALA A 87 16.60 -4.59 -6.82
CA ALA A 87 17.83 -3.84 -7.08
C ALA A 87 17.76 -2.88 -8.29
N SER A 88 16.89 -3.14 -9.28
CA SER A 88 16.79 -2.32 -10.49
C SER A 88 15.75 -1.21 -10.38
N LYS A 89 16.18 0.05 -10.57
CA LYS A 89 15.30 1.23 -10.64
C LYS A 89 14.33 1.18 -11.83
N GLN A 90 14.73 0.54 -12.93
CA GLN A 90 13.86 0.39 -14.10
C GLN A 90 12.73 -0.60 -13.81
N LEU A 91 13.06 -1.73 -13.17
CA LEU A 91 12.05 -2.70 -12.75
C LEU A 91 11.11 -2.11 -11.68
N LEU A 92 11.63 -1.33 -10.73
CA LEU A 92 10.80 -0.61 -9.76
C LEU A 92 9.76 0.27 -10.48
N ARG A 93 10.19 1.10 -11.44
CA ARG A 93 9.29 1.96 -12.22
C ARG A 93 8.21 1.16 -12.97
N LYS A 94 8.58 0.02 -13.56
CA LYS A 94 7.63 -0.90 -14.22
C LYS A 94 6.60 -1.44 -13.23
N HIS A 95 7.03 -1.93 -12.08
CA HIS A 95 6.12 -2.44 -11.06
C HIS A 95 5.21 -1.36 -10.50
N ILE A 96 5.70 -0.14 -10.31
CA ILE A 96 4.88 1.01 -9.91
C ILE A 96 3.81 1.32 -10.97
N SER A 97 4.19 1.35 -12.25
CA SER A 97 3.23 1.58 -13.34
C SER A 97 2.14 0.51 -13.38
N ASN A 98 2.52 -0.76 -13.30
CA ASN A 98 1.57 -1.88 -13.26
C ASN A 98 0.66 -1.82 -12.02
N THR A 99 1.23 -1.49 -10.86
CA THR A 99 0.47 -1.33 -9.61
C THR A 99 -0.54 -0.19 -9.72
N ASN A 100 -0.13 0.96 -10.25
CA ASN A 100 -1.03 2.10 -10.47
C ASN A 100 -2.21 1.77 -11.37
N GLY A 101 -2.02 0.95 -12.42
CA GLY A 101 -3.12 0.49 -13.26
C GLY A 101 -4.19 -0.29 -12.47
N LYS A 102 -3.79 -0.95 -11.38
CA LYS A 102 -4.69 -1.72 -10.50
C LYS A 102 -5.25 -0.90 -9.35
N LEU A 103 -4.51 0.11 -8.91
CA LEU A 103 -4.88 1.00 -7.80
C LEU A 103 -5.81 2.15 -8.25
N ALA A 104 -5.74 2.57 -9.51
CA ALA A 104 -6.50 3.71 -10.03
C ALA A 104 -8.02 3.62 -9.80
N PRO A 105 -8.71 2.46 -9.97
CA PRO A 105 -10.14 2.34 -9.68
C PRO A 105 -10.49 2.55 -8.21
N PHE A 106 -9.51 2.42 -7.31
CA PHE A 106 -9.66 2.55 -5.86
C PHE A 106 -9.15 3.89 -5.35
N ALA A 107 -8.99 4.89 -6.22
CA ALA A 107 -8.51 6.22 -5.86
C ALA A 107 -7.12 6.23 -5.19
N LEU A 108 -6.34 5.17 -5.37
CA LEU A 108 -4.97 5.05 -4.87
C LEU A 108 -3.98 5.29 -6.01
N GLN A 109 -2.90 6.02 -5.72
CA GLN A 109 -1.85 6.26 -6.70
C GLN A 109 -0.47 6.40 -6.06
N ILE A 110 0.54 5.80 -6.67
CA ILE A 110 1.94 5.98 -6.32
C ILE A 110 2.58 6.92 -7.35
N LYS A 111 3.13 8.06 -6.91
CA LYS A 111 3.82 9.02 -7.80
C LYS A 111 5.27 9.18 -7.41
N THR A 112 6.12 9.53 -8.38
CA THR A 112 7.47 10.01 -8.13
C THR A 112 7.41 11.35 -7.41
N PHE A 113 8.23 11.52 -6.37
CA PHE A 113 8.35 12.77 -5.63
C PHE A 113 9.77 12.89 -5.10
N GLU A 114 10.45 13.98 -5.46
CA GLU A 114 11.87 14.19 -5.15
C GLU A 114 12.73 12.95 -5.48
N GLN A 115 13.41 12.39 -4.47
CA GLN A 115 14.30 11.23 -4.60
C GLN A 115 13.59 9.89 -4.34
N GLY A 116 12.26 9.89 -4.29
CA GLY A 116 11.48 8.73 -3.91
C GLY A 116 10.09 8.70 -4.53
N TYR A 117 9.19 8.10 -3.78
CA TYR A 117 7.81 7.90 -4.19
C TYR A 117 6.88 8.23 -3.04
N ILE A 118 5.72 8.77 -3.38
CA ILE A 118 4.64 9.04 -2.45
C ILE A 118 3.42 8.18 -2.79
N LEU A 119 2.75 7.68 -1.75
CA LEU A 119 1.41 7.11 -1.86
C LEU A 119 0.37 8.21 -1.65
N LEU A 120 -0.52 8.35 -2.62
CA LEU A 120 -1.60 9.31 -2.67
C LEU A 120 -2.94 8.59 -2.59
N ILE A 121 -3.88 9.22 -1.90
CA ILE A 121 -5.30 8.88 -1.91
C ILE A 121 -6.05 10.05 -2.51
N ASN A 122 -6.90 9.79 -3.52
CA ASN A 122 -7.88 10.76 -3.97
C ASN A 122 -9.15 10.61 -3.11
N THR A 123 -9.45 11.61 -2.30
CA THR A 123 -10.74 11.69 -1.61
C THR A 123 -11.66 12.57 -2.45
N PRO A 124 -12.79 12.05 -2.95
CA PRO A 124 -13.77 12.91 -3.59
C PRO A 124 -14.17 14.01 -2.60
N GLN A 125 -14.22 15.27 -3.07
CA GLN A 125 -14.77 16.36 -2.28
C GLN A 125 -16.21 16.00 -1.92
N GLU A 126 -16.53 15.93 -0.63
CA GLU A 126 -17.92 15.98 -0.18
C GLU A 126 -18.49 17.28 -0.74
N SER A 127 -19.43 17.15 -1.69
CA SER A 127 -20.12 18.26 -2.35
C SER A 127 -21.32 18.67 -1.51
#